data_AF-A0A7S1WKG9-F1
#
_entry.id   AF-A0A7S1WKG9-F1
#
_cell.length_a   1.000
_cell.length_b   1.000
_cell.length_c   1.000
_cell.angle_alpha   90.00
_cell.angle_beta   90.00
_cell.angle_gamma   90.00
#
_symmetry.space_group_name_H-M   'P 1'
#
loop_
_entity.id
_entity.type
_entity.pdbx_description
1 polymer ?
#
loop_
_entity_poly.entity_id
_entity_poly.type
_entity_poly.pdbx_seq_one_letter_code
_entity_poly.pdbx_strand_id
1 'polypeptide(L)'
;SSAGALVAYSLIHIVGGLLDEFDVRWWAAHATLLGALRNGGLLPQECDVDIALWRSDSHWLIRPTFRAALAAAGIAAFQLPTYMTVRFCSVHVPAEAEQRSVDGLLA
;
A
#
# COMPACT_ATOMS: atom_id res chain seq x y z
N SER A 1 16.51 -2.53 2.25
CA SER A 1 17.53 -1.58 2.75
C SER A 1 16.92 -0.66 3.81
N SER A 2 17.68 0.15 4.56
CA SER A 2 17.11 1.14 5.50
C SER A 2 16.23 2.20 4.82
N ALA A 3 16.52 2.51 3.54
CA ALA A 3 15.72 3.43 2.73
C ALA A 3 14.33 2.88 2.38
N GLY A 4 14.23 1.59 2.00
CA GLY A 4 12.94 0.95 1.69
C GLY A 4 11.99 0.93 2.90
N ALA A 5 12.51 0.63 4.08
CA ALA A 5 11.73 0.63 5.32
C ALA A 5 11.19 2.03 5.68
N LEU A 6 11.97 3.09 5.44
CA LEU A 6 11.54 4.47 5.69
C LEU A 6 10.43 4.92 4.73
N VAL A 7 10.58 4.59 3.43
CA VAL A 7 9.57 4.92 2.41
C VAL A 7 8.24 4.24 2.73
N ALA A 8 8.29 2.96 3.09
CA ALA A 8 7.10 2.18 3.34
C ALA A 8 6.43 2.59 4.69
N TYR A 9 7.21 3.01 5.70
CA TYR A 9 6.67 3.62 6.92
C TYR A 9 5.95 4.95 6.63
N SER A 10 6.57 5.84 5.84
CA SER A 10 5.90 7.06 5.39
C SER A 10 4.63 6.75 4.60
N LEU A 11 4.65 5.70 3.78
CA LEU A 11 3.51 5.30 2.97
C LEU A 11 2.31 4.88 3.83
N ILE A 12 2.50 4.04 4.86
CA ILE A 12 1.38 3.63 5.72
C ILE A 12 0.81 4.80 6.54
N HIS A 13 1.63 5.75 6.97
CA HIS A 13 1.15 6.96 7.67
C HIS A 13 0.33 7.86 6.76
N ILE A 14 0.77 8.07 5.51
CA ILE A 14 0.04 8.90 4.56
C ILE A 14 -1.27 8.21 4.16
N VAL A 15 -1.21 6.94 3.77
CA VAL A 15 -2.41 6.17 3.35
C VAL A 15 -3.38 6.04 4.51
N GLY A 16 -2.91 5.69 5.70
CA GLY A 16 -3.74 5.58 6.90
C GLY A 16 -4.40 6.92 7.27
N GLY A 17 -3.63 8.01 7.25
CA GLY A 17 -4.16 9.35 7.52
C GLY A 17 -5.22 9.79 6.52
N LEU A 18 -5.03 9.49 5.23
CA LEU A 18 -6.06 9.74 4.22
C LEU A 18 -7.31 8.88 4.47
N LEU A 19 -7.16 7.60 4.76
CA LEU A 19 -8.31 6.73 5.04
C LEU A 19 -9.08 7.24 6.27
N ASP A 20 -8.38 7.68 7.32
CA ASP A 20 -9.00 8.29 8.50
C ASP A 20 -9.71 9.63 8.18
N GLU A 21 -9.09 10.49 7.37
CA GLU A 21 -9.67 11.79 6.94
C GLU A 21 -10.99 11.60 6.19
N PHE A 22 -11.09 10.54 5.38
CA PHE A 22 -12.29 10.21 4.61
C PHE A 22 -13.26 9.26 5.35
N ASP A 23 -13.05 9.01 6.66
CA ASP A 23 -13.85 8.11 7.50
C ASP A 23 -14.00 6.70 6.90
N VAL A 24 -12.91 6.20 6.33
CA VAL A 24 -12.82 4.86 5.74
C VAL A 24 -12.27 3.91 6.78
N ARG A 25 -13.02 2.89 7.17
CA ARG A 25 -12.53 1.91 8.13
C ARG A 25 -11.55 0.94 7.45
N TRP A 26 -10.34 0.85 7.99
CA TRP A 26 -9.23 0.13 7.40
C TRP A 26 -8.40 -0.63 8.43
N TRP A 27 -7.63 -1.62 7.97
CA TRP A 27 -6.59 -2.27 8.78
C TRP A 27 -5.44 -2.75 7.88
N ALA A 28 -4.23 -2.80 8.46
CA ALA A 28 -3.08 -3.42 7.82
C ALA A 28 -3.38 -4.91 7.53
N ALA A 29 -2.98 -5.37 6.34
CA ALA A 29 -3.24 -6.73 5.89
C ALA A 29 -1.96 -7.41 5.37
N HIS A 30 -2.01 -8.72 5.18
CA HIS A 30 -0.93 -9.53 4.60
C HIS A 30 0.46 -9.21 5.19
N ALA A 31 1.44 -8.93 4.33
CA ALA A 31 2.82 -8.71 4.67
C ALA A 31 3.04 -7.42 5.46
N THR A 32 2.17 -6.41 5.26
CA THR A 32 2.13 -5.20 6.08
C THR A 32 1.80 -5.51 7.54
N LEU A 33 0.76 -6.30 7.79
CA LEU A 33 0.40 -6.74 9.15
C LEU A 33 1.47 -7.67 9.75
N LEU A 34 1.98 -8.60 8.95
CA LEU A 34 3.01 -9.55 9.40
C LEU A 34 4.28 -8.82 9.84
N GLY A 35 4.74 -7.83 9.05
CA GLY A 35 5.86 -6.99 9.43
C GLY A 35 5.60 -6.27 10.75
N ALA A 36 4.44 -5.62 10.88
CA ALA A 36 4.07 -4.88 12.08
C ALA A 36 4.14 -5.75 13.34
N LEU A 37 3.66 -7.00 13.26
CA LEU A 37 3.70 -7.96 14.37
C LEU A 37 5.11 -8.52 14.63
N ARG A 38 5.89 -8.79 13.59
CA ARG A 38 7.18 -9.48 13.72
C ARG A 38 8.31 -8.56 14.16
N ASN A 39 8.33 -7.33 13.65
CA ASN A 39 9.45 -6.42 13.83
C ASN A 39 9.03 -4.96 14.07
N GLY A 40 7.75 -4.70 14.37
CA GLY A 40 7.27 -3.34 14.66
C GLY A 40 7.32 -2.39 13.45
N GLY A 41 7.41 -2.93 12.23
CA GLY A 41 7.56 -2.17 11.00
C GLY A 41 7.43 -3.09 9.78
N LEU A 42 7.58 -2.58 8.57
CA LEU A 42 7.35 -3.41 7.37
C LEU A 42 8.46 -4.43 7.13
N LEU A 43 8.20 -5.40 6.24
CA LEU A 43 9.21 -6.38 5.85
C LEU A 43 10.33 -5.69 5.04
N PRO A 44 11.63 -6.01 5.24
CA PRO A 44 12.75 -5.25 4.68
C PRO A 44 12.86 -5.17 3.15
N GLN A 45 12.07 -5.99 2.45
CA GLN A 45 12.04 -6.15 0.99
C GLN A 45 10.77 -5.57 0.36
N GLU A 46 9.89 -4.95 1.15
CA GLU A 46 8.65 -4.35 0.65
C GLU A 46 8.75 -2.83 0.58
N CYS A 47 8.16 -2.29 -0.47
CA CYS A 47 8.06 -0.87 -0.79
C CYS A 47 6.59 -0.44 -0.98
N ASP A 48 5.68 -1.38 -0.75
CA ASP A 48 4.25 -1.24 -0.85
C ASP A 48 3.59 -1.53 0.50
N VAL A 49 2.32 -1.16 0.62
CA VAL A 49 1.50 -1.47 1.80
C VAL A 49 0.17 -2.07 1.36
N ASP A 50 -0.19 -3.18 1.97
CA ASP A 50 -1.44 -3.90 1.75
C ASP A 50 -2.44 -3.52 2.85
N ILE A 51 -3.53 -2.90 2.45
CA ILE A 51 -4.62 -2.46 3.34
C ILE A 51 -5.90 -3.21 2.99
N ALA A 52 -6.60 -3.69 4.01
CA ALA A 52 -7.95 -4.20 3.87
C ALA A 52 -8.95 -3.13 4.34
N LEU A 53 -10.10 -3.09 3.68
CA LEU A 53 -11.19 -2.17 3.95
C LEU A 53 -12.48 -2.95 4.18
N TRP A 54 -13.45 -2.33 4.87
CA TRP A 54 -14.82 -2.84 4.83
C TRP A 54 -15.37 -2.76 3.41
N ARG A 55 -16.12 -3.78 2.99
CA ARG A 55 -16.76 -3.80 1.66
C ARG A 55 -17.67 -2.60 1.42
N SER A 56 -18.37 -2.12 2.46
CA SER A 56 -19.21 -0.92 2.34
C SER A 56 -18.41 0.33 2.02
N ASP A 57 -17.13 0.37 2.39
CA ASP A 57 -16.29 1.56 2.30
C ASP A 57 -15.39 1.52 1.06
N SER A 58 -15.33 0.39 0.34
CA SER A 58 -14.50 0.23 -0.87
C SER A 58 -14.84 1.20 -2.00
N HIS A 59 -16.04 1.78 -1.97
CA HIS A 59 -16.46 2.81 -2.93
C HIS A 59 -15.62 4.09 -2.83
N TRP A 60 -14.95 4.35 -1.71
CA TRP A 60 -14.04 5.48 -1.55
C TRP A 60 -12.85 5.42 -2.51
N LEU A 61 -12.36 4.22 -2.83
CA LEU A 61 -11.22 4.01 -3.73
C LEU A 61 -11.44 4.59 -5.14
N ILE A 62 -12.69 4.67 -5.57
CA ILE A 62 -13.06 5.20 -6.89
C ILE A 62 -13.51 6.66 -6.85
N ARG A 63 -13.66 7.26 -5.66
CA ARG A 63 -14.08 8.66 -5.52
C ARG A 63 -12.99 9.58 -6.09
N PRO A 64 -13.36 10.57 -6.92
CA PRO A 64 -12.38 11.49 -7.50
C PRO A 64 -11.55 12.23 -6.45
N THR A 65 -12.15 12.62 -5.33
CA THR A 65 -11.49 13.33 -4.23
C THR A 65 -10.39 12.48 -3.59
N PHE A 66 -10.69 11.22 -3.27
CA PHE A 66 -9.72 10.29 -2.69
C PHE A 66 -8.58 10.01 -3.68
N ARG A 67 -8.91 9.76 -4.96
CA ARG A 67 -7.90 9.54 -6.01
C ARG A 67 -7.01 10.76 -6.23
N ALA A 68 -7.56 11.97 -6.15
CA ALA A 68 -6.80 13.20 -6.24
C ALA A 68 -5.86 13.37 -5.04
N ALA A 69 -6.30 13.05 -3.83
CA ALA A 69 -5.47 13.10 -2.63
C ALA A 69 -4.29 12.12 -2.72
N LEU A 70 -4.53 10.87 -3.17
CA LEU A 70 -3.46 9.90 -3.44
C LEU A 70 -2.48 10.40 -4.49
N ALA A 71 -2.98 10.95 -5.61
CA ALA A 71 -2.14 11.48 -6.68
C ALA A 71 -1.28 12.66 -6.21
N ALA A 72 -1.85 13.58 -5.43
CA ALA A 72 -1.12 14.70 -4.83
C ALA A 72 -0.03 14.24 -3.86
N ALA A 73 -0.24 13.11 -3.18
CA ALA A 73 0.77 12.46 -2.35
C ALA A 73 1.77 11.59 -3.13
N GLY A 74 1.64 11.48 -4.46
CA GLY A 74 2.49 10.65 -5.29
C GLY A 74 2.32 9.14 -5.04
N ILE A 75 1.09 8.71 -4.77
CA ILE A 75 0.74 7.33 -4.41
C ILE A 75 -0.17 6.73 -5.47
N ALA A 76 0.17 5.51 -5.93
CA ALA A 76 -0.70 4.67 -6.75
C ALA A 76 -1.43 3.65 -5.86
N ALA A 77 -2.66 3.28 -6.25
CA ALA A 77 -3.46 2.26 -5.58
C ALA A 77 -3.89 1.17 -6.57
N PHE A 78 -3.73 -0.09 -6.18
CA PHE A 78 -4.04 -1.27 -6.98
C PHE A 78 -4.98 -2.18 -6.18
N GLN A 79 -6.15 -2.46 -6.73
CA GLN A 79 -7.07 -3.40 -6.11
C GLN A 79 -6.62 -4.84 -6.41
N LEU A 80 -6.51 -5.65 -5.36
CA LEU A 80 -6.16 -7.08 -5.44
C LEU A 80 -7.42 -7.91 -5.15
N PRO A 81 -8.29 -8.15 -6.15
CA PRO A 81 -9.62 -8.71 -5.94
C PRO A 81 -9.59 -10.11 -5.31
N THR A 82 -8.59 -10.93 -5.64
CA THR A 82 -8.40 -12.27 -5.08
C THR A 82 -8.23 -12.26 -3.56
N TYR A 83 -7.63 -11.20 -3.02
CA TYR A 83 -7.27 -11.08 -1.61
C TYR A 83 -8.13 -10.07 -0.85
N MET A 84 -9.09 -9.43 -1.53
CA MET A 84 -9.95 -8.36 -0.99
C MET A 84 -9.15 -7.22 -0.34
N THR A 85 -7.98 -6.92 -0.89
CA THR A 85 -7.06 -5.90 -0.38
C THR A 85 -6.73 -4.87 -1.43
N VAL A 86 -6.23 -3.73 -0.97
CA VAL A 86 -5.73 -2.64 -1.80
C VAL A 86 -4.27 -2.47 -1.47
N ARG A 87 -3.46 -2.52 -2.52
CA ARG A 87 -2.03 -2.26 -2.44
C ARG A 87 -1.75 -0.81 -2.80
N PHE A 88 -1.01 -0.12 -1.96
CA PHE A 88 -0.55 1.23 -2.23
C PHE A 88 0.96 1.23 -2.45
N CYS A 89 1.42 1.98 -3.46
CA CYS A 89 2.83 2.11 -3.81
C CYS A 89 3.20 3.58 -3.99
N SER A 90 4.41 3.97 -3.58
CA SER A 90 4.97 5.27 -3.97
C SER A 90 5.32 5.26 -5.46
N VAL A 91 4.87 6.27 -6.21
CA VAL A 91 5.12 6.38 -7.65
C VAL A 91 6.61 6.62 -7.98
N HIS A 92 7.40 7.03 -7.00
CA HIS A 92 8.82 7.36 -7.16
C HIS A 92 9.78 6.23 -6.75
N VAL A 93 9.27 5.12 -6.22
CA VAL A 93 10.10 3.99 -5.77
C VAL A 93 9.67 2.74 -6.54
N PRO A 94 10.46 2.29 -7.52
CA PRO A 94 10.18 1.01 -8.17
C PRO A 94 10.28 -0.09 -7.12
N ALA A 95 9.32 -1.01 -7.14
CA ALA A 95 9.37 -2.16 -6.26
C ALA A 95 10.51 -3.08 -6.68
N GLU A 96 11.50 -3.30 -5.80
CA GLU A 96 12.55 -4.31 -6.03
C GLU A 96 11.93 -5.71 -6.28
N ALA A 97 10.73 -5.96 -5.74
CA ALA A 97 9.95 -7.17 -5.99
C ALA A 97 9.35 -7.24 -7.41
N GLU A 98 9.02 -6.10 -8.02
CA GLU A 98 8.49 -6.03 -9.39
C GLU A 98 9.61 -6.30 -10.41
N GLN A 99 10.84 -5.86 -10.16
CA GLN A 99 12.00 -6.23 -10.97
C GLN A 99 12.23 -7.75 -11.04
N ARG A 100 12.06 -8.48 -9.92
CA ARG A 100 12.14 -9.95 -9.94
C ARG A 100 11.02 -10.62 -10.76
N SER A 101 9.84 -10.00 -10.85
CA SER A 101 8.75 -10.52 -11.68
C SER A 101 8.96 -10.22 -13.17
N VAL A 102 9.66 -9.14 -13.51
CA VAL A 102 10.05 -8.82 -14.90
C VAL A 102 11.19 -9.74 -15.36
N ASP A 103 12.16 -10.02 -14.49
CA ASP A 103 13.27 -10.95 -14.78
C ASP A 103 12.82 -12.42 -14.83
N GLY A 104 11.67 -12.75 -14.22
CA GLY A 104 11.05 -14.08 -14.26
C GLY A 104 10.21 -14.35 -15.52
N LEU A 105 10.18 -13.42 -16.47
CA LEU A 105 9.51 -13.58 -17.77
C LEU A 105 10.52 -13.83 -18.89
N LEU A 106 11.45 -14.75 -18.65
CA LEU A 106 12.15 -15.48 -19.71
C LEU A 106 12.08 -16.97 -19.35
N ALA A 107 11.45 -17.71 -20.26
CA ALA A 107 11.62 -19.15 -20.40
C ALA A 107 13.10 -19.51 -20.57
#